data_AF-A0A5B7C434-F1
#
_entry.id   AF-A0A5B7C434-F1
#
_cell.length_a   1.000
_cell.length_b   1.000
_cell.length_c   1.000
_cell.angle_alpha   90.00
_cell.angle_beta   90.00
_cell.angle_gamma   90.00
#
_symmetry.space_group_name_H-M   'P 1'
#
loop_
_entity.id
_entity.type
_entity.pdbx_description
1 polymer ?
#
loop_
_entity_poly.entity_id
_entity_poly.type
_entity_poly.pdbx_seq_one_letter_code
_entity_poly.pdbx_strand_id
1 'polypeptide(L)'
;VESIQVVRNSLMEFEANSGLKPNLNKCTVFLARVDNSMKSSFCAILGMQAGSLLVKYLGVPLISSRLAARECKDLIEKITAKAKHWTSRALSYAGRLQLMSTVLYSIQVCWSHIFILPSTVIKDIEKILKAFLWTGPELKNSGAKVAWEFVCKHKDEGGLGLKRLHEWNKAAMIKQLWDICSEKDTLWILW
;
A
#
# COMPACT_ATOMS: atom_id res chain seq x y z
N VAL A 1 -22.52 18.37 17.82
CA VAL A 1 -22.74 19.34 16.71
C VAL A 1 -21.72 20.47 16.77
N GLU A 2 -21.53 21.09 17.94
CA GLU A 2 -20.57 22.19 18.16
C GLU A 2 -19.15 21.91 17.64
N SER A 3 -18.59 20.73 17.92
CA SER A 3 -17.24 20.38 17.46
C SER A 3 -17.08 20.39 15.94
N ILE A 4 -18.13 20.03 15.19
CA ILE A 4 -18.10 20.03 13.72
C ILE A 4 -18.21 21.46 13.17
N GLN A 5 -18.93 22.33 13.87
CA GLN A 5 -18.98 23.74 13.55
C GLN A 5 -17.61 24.39 13.74
N VAL A 6 -16.87 24.02 14.81
CA VAL A 6 -15.49 24.48 15.03
C VAL A 6 -14.60 24.06 13.86
N VAL A 7 -14.65 22.80 13.42
CA VAL A 7 -13.88 22.33 12.25
C VAL A 7 -14.23 23.12 10.99
N ARG A 8 -15.52 23.38 10.72
CA ARG A 8 -15.94 24.21 9.57
C ARG A 8 -15.36 25.62 9.67
N ASN A 9 -15.47 26.25 10.83
CA ASN A 9 -15.00 27.61 11.05
C ASN A 9 -13.47 27.70 10.89
N SER A 10 -12.71 26.74 11.42
CA SER A 10 -11.25 26.68 11.25
C SER A 10 -10.85 26.50 9.79
N LEU A 11 -11.60 25.71 9.00
CA LEU A 11 -11.35 25.58 7.56
C LEU A 11 -11.62 26.90 6.82
N MET A 12 -12.67 27.64 7.20
CA MET A 12 -12.97 28.95 6.61
C MET A 12 -11.92 30.00 6.97
N GLU A 13 -11.47 30.02 8.22
CA GLU A 13 -10.40 30.90 8.68
C GLU A 13 -9.08 30.59 7.96
N PHE A 14 -8.75 29.31 7.79
CA PHE A 14 -7.60 28.89 6.98
C PHE A 14 -7.74 29.32 5.53
N GLU A 15 -8.93 29.16 4.92
CA GLU A 15 -9.19 29.63 3.55
C GLU A 15 -9.00 31.15 3.43
N ALA A 16 -9.51 31.92 4.40
CA ALA A 16 -9.38 33.37 4.41
C ALA A 16 -7.92 33.84 4.55
N ASN A 17 -7.14 33.16 5.40
CA ASN A 17 -5.76 33.55 5.68
C ASN A 17 -4.76 33.04 4.61
N SER A 18 -4.98 31.85 4.07
CA SER A 18 -4.05 31.21 3.11
C SER A 18 -4.44 31.37 1.64
N GLY A 19 -5.70 31.68 1.35
CA GLY A 19 -6.27 31.63 0.00
C GLY A 19 -6.48 30.21 -0.54
N LEU A 20 -6.19 29.16 0.24
CA LEU A 20 -6.36 27.76 -0.16
C LEU A 20 -7.75 27.24 0.21
N LYS A 21 -8.54 26.86 -0.81
CA LYS A 21 -9.88 26.32 -0.63
C LYS A 21 -9.90 24.78 -0.72
N PRO A 22 -10.56 24.08 0.22
CA PRO A 22 -10.76 22.64 0.11
C PRO A 22 -11.65 22.29 -1.10
N ASN A 23 -11.23 21.27 -1.86
CA ASN A 23 -12.06 20.72 -2.93
C ASN A 23 -13.10 19.77 -2.34
N LEU A 24 -14.31 20.26 -2.11
CA LEU A 24 -15.40 19.49 -1.50
C LEU A 24 -15.76 18.21 -2.26
N ASN A 25 -15.50 18.14 -3.58
CA ASN A 25 -15.73 16.93 -4.38
C ASN A 25 -14.72 15.81 -4.07
N LYS A 26 -13.55 16.16 -3.51
CA LYS A 26 -12.52 15.21 -3.05
C LYS A 26 -12.57 14.99 -1.53
N CYS A 27 -13.30 15.81 -0.80
CA CYS A 27 -13.46 15.70 0.64
C CYS A 27 -14.63 14.76 0.98
N THR A 28 -14.40 13.88 1.93
CA THR A 28 -15.43 12.96 2.45
C THR A 28 -15.33 12.92 3.97
N VAL A 29 -16.47 12.73 4.62
CA VAL A 29 -16.55 12.65 6.08
C VAL A 29 -16.87 11.22 6.46
N PHE A 30 -16.01 10.62 7.27
CA PHE A 30 -16.21 9.27 7.79
C PHE A 30 -16.79 9.36 9.19
N LEU A 31 -18.03 8.87 9.35
CA LEU A 31 -18.79 8.94 10.59
C LEU A 31 -19.03 7.53 11.12
N ALA A 32 -18.48 7.23 12.29
CA ALA A 32 -18.67 5.95 12.96
C ALA A 32 -19.66 6.09 14.12
N ARG A 33 -20.55 5.10 14.29
CA ARG A 33 -21.49 5.00 15.43
C ARG A 33 -22.40 6.23 15.61
N VAL A 34 -22.91 6.77 14.51
CA VAL A 34 -23.84 7.90 14.49
C VAL A 34 -25.13 7.52 13.75
N ASP A 35 -26.27 8.03 14.20
CA ASP A 35 -27.56 7.86 13.55
C ASP A 35 -27.66 8.63 12.22
N ASN A 36 -28.60 8.25 11.37
CA ASN A 36 -28.74 8.82 10.03
C ASN A 36 -29.19 10.30 10.03
N SER A 37 -29.92 10.73 11.05
CA SER A 37 -30.33 12.13 11.20
C SER A 37 -29.08 12.98 11.46
N MET A 38 -28.28 12.60 12.45
CA MET A 38 -27.06 13.31 12.80
C MET A 38 -26.00 13.27 11.70
N LYS A 39 -25.85 12.14 10.99
CA LYS A 39 -25.02 12.08 9.77
C LYS A 39 -25.41 13.12 8.74
N SER A 40 -26.71 13.27 8.47
CA SER A 40 -27.21 14.24 7.50
C SER A 40 -26.94 15.67 7.97
N SER A 41 -27.16 15.97 9.25
CA SER A 41 -26.81 17.28 9.83
C SER A 41 -25.33 17.59 9.68
N PHE A 42 -24.44 16.63 9.94
CA PHE A 42 -22.99 16.82 9.83
C PHE A 42 -22.53 17.04 8.39
N CYS A 43 -23.08 16.29 7.45
CA CYS A 43 -22.80 16.48 6.03
C CYS A 43 -23.30 17.85 5.54
N ALA A 44 -24.48 18.29 6.00
CA ALA A 44 -25.02 19.61 5.69
C ALA A 44 -24.14 20.74 6.25
N ILE A 45 -23.67 20.60 7.50
CA ILE A 45 -22.76 21.59 8.10
C ILE A 45 -21.44 21.63 7.36
N LEU A 46 -20.83 20.50 7.00
CA LEU A 46 -19.51 20.49 6.35
C LEU A 46 -19.58 20.74 4.83
N GLY A 47 -20.74 20.55 4.20
CA GLY A 47 -20.87 20.57 2.74
C GLY A 47 -20.13 19.41 2.05
N MET A 48 -19.89 18.31 2.77
CA MET A 48 -19.13 17.15 2.31
C MET A 48 -20.02 15.91 2.29
N GLN A 49 -19.71 14.95 1.42
CA GLN A 49 -20.43 13.69 1.36
C GLN A 49 -19.97 12.72 2.45
N ALA A 50 -20.90 11.92 2.98
CA ALA A 50 -20.58 10.83 3.88
C ALA A 50 -19.81 9.73 3.12
N GLY A 51 -18.61 9.40 3.59
CA GLY A 51 -17.81 8.30 3.09
C GLY A 51 -18.06 7.00 3.87
N SER A 52 -17.89 5.86 3.21
CA SER A 52 -17.83 4.54 3.85
C SER A 52 -16.38 4.09 3.97
N LEU A 53 -16.03 3.39 5.05
CA LEU A 53 -14.72 2.76 5.22
C LEU A 53 -14.49 1.72 4.10
N LEU A 54 -13.22 1.37 3.85
CA LEU A 54 -12.66 0.83 2.58
C LEU A 54 -12.18 1.91 1.59
N VAL A 55 -11.77 3.08 2.08
CA VAL A 55 -11.17 4.14 1.24
C VAL A 55 -9.67 3.96 1.14
N LYS A 56 -9.08 4.35 0.01
CA LYS A 56 -7.63 4.37 -0.16
C LYS A 56 -7.06 5.68 0.37
N TYR A 57 -6.09 5.59 1.28
CA TYR A 57 -5.29 6.72 1.73
C TYR A 57 -3.83 6.46 1.35
N LEU A 58 -3.19 7.39 0.64
CA LEU A 58 -1.80 7.29 0.17
C LEU A 58 -1.48 5.97 -0.59
N GLY A 59 -2.47 5.41 -1.29
CA GLY A 59 -2.31 4.20 -2.10
C GLY A 59 -2.43 2.88 -1.35
N VAL A 60 -2.81 2.91 -0.06
CA VAL A 60 -3.16 1.75 0.75
C VAL A 60 -4.60 1.83 1.27
N PRO A 61 -5.29 0.70 1.48
CA PRO A 61 -6.65 0.68 1.97
C PRO A 61 -6.69 1.05 3.46
N LEU A 62 -7.51 2.03 3.80
CA LEU A 62 -7.80 2.41 5.18
C LEU A 62 -8.87 1.44 5.70
N ILE A 63 -8.41 0.46 6.47
CA ILE A 63 -9.22 -0.63 7.02
C ILE A 63 -9.25 -0.52 8.54
N SER A 64 -10.42 -0.80 9.13
CA SER A 64 -10.59 -0.90 10.59
C SER A 64 -10.45 -2.34 11.10
N SER A 65 -10.10 -3.28 10.22
CA SER A 65 -10.02 -4.71 10.50
C SER A 65 -8.73 -5.30 9.93
N ARG A 66 -8.48 -6.60 10.16
CA ARG A 66 -7.33 -7.30 9.57
C ARG A 66 -7.41 -7.28 8.04
N LEU A 67 -6.27 -7.06 7.39
CA LEU A 67 -6.16 -7.07 5.93
C LEU A 67 -6.53 -8.43 5.35
N ALA A 68 -7.59 -8.45 4.55
CA ALA A 68 -8.04 -9.61 3.81
C ALA A 68 -7.43 -9.63 2.39
N ALA A 69 -7.35 -10.82 1.80
CA ALA A 69 -6.77 -10.99 0.46
C ALA A 69 -7.51 -10.15 -0.61
N ARG A 70 -8.82 -9.96 -0.47
CA ARG A 70 -9.64 -9.12 -1.38
C ARG A 70 -9.19 -7.67 -1.43
N GLU A 71 -8.73 -7.12 -0.30
CA GLU A 71 -8.26 -5.72 -0.20
C GLU A 71 -6.86 -5.55 -0.83
N CYS A 72 -6.15 -6.65 -1.06
CA CYS A 72 -4.84 -6.66 -1.72
C CYS A 72 -4.94 -6.79 -3.25
N LYS A 73 -6.15 -6.88 -3.81
CA LYS A 73 -6.32 -7.04 -5.27
C LYS A 73 -5.66 -5.90 -6.04
N ASP A 74 -5.82 -4.67 -5.55
CA ASP A 74 -5.20 -3.49 -6.13
C ASP A 74 -3.67 -3.55 -6.14
N LEU A 75 -3.06 -4.11 -5.08
CA LEU A 75 -1.62 -4.31 -4.99
C LEU A 75 -1.15 -5.27 -6.08
N ILE A 76 -1.82 -6.42 -6.20
CA ILE A 76 -1.50 -7.46 -7.20
C ILE A 76 -1.67 -6.89 -8.61
N GLU A 77 -2.77 -6.20 -8.89
CA GLU A 77 -3.04 -5.57 -10.17
C GLU A 77 -2.00 -4.50 -10.51
N LYS A 78 -1.59 -3.66 -9.53
CA LYS A 78 -0.57 -2.64 -9.73
C LYS A 78 0.80 -3.23 -10.07
N ILE A 79 1.22 -4.27 -9.35
CA ILE A 79 2.48 -4.98 -9.62
C ILE A 79 2.42 -5.65 -10.99
N THR A 80 1.31 -6.32 -11.30
CA THR A 80 1.08 -7.00 -12.59
C THR A 80 1.13 -6.00 -13.74
N ALA A 81 0.40 -4.88 -13.64
CA ALA A 81 0.35 -3.85 -14.65
C ALA A 81 1.74 -3.25 -14.89
N LYS A 82 2.54 -3.04 -13.82
CA LYS A 82 3.91 -2.54 -13.97
C LYS A 82 4.83 -3.56 -14.62
N ALA A 83 4.76 -4.82 -14.22
CA ALA A 83 5.52 -5.90 -14.85
C ALA A 83 5.19 -6.06 -16.34
N LYS A 84 3.90 -5.98 -16.70
CA LYS A 84 3.43 -6.02 -18.09
C LYS A 84 3.79 -4.77 -18.88
N HIS A 85 3.93 -3.60 -18.26
CA HIS A 85 4.22 -2.37 -19.00
C HIS A 85 5.62 -2.35 -19.62
N TRP A 86 6.55 -3.14 -19.11
CA TRP A 86 7.93 -3.18 -19.61
C TRP A 86 8.15 -4.03 -20.88
N THR A 87 7.08 -4.48 -21.56
CA THR A 87 7.17 -5.21 -22.85
C THR A 87 7.85 -4.44 -23.97
N SER A 88 7.81 -3.11 -23.97
CA SER A 88 8.34 -2.30 -25.07
C SER A 88 9.86 -2.24 -25.14
N ARG A 89 10.58 -2.79 -24.16
CA ARG A 89 12.05 -2.80 -24.09
C ARG A 89 12.51 -4.25 -23.98
N ALA A 90 13.28 -4.73 -24.96
CA ALA A 90 13.90 -6.07 -24.90
C ALA A 90 14.90 -6.14 -23.75
N LEU A 91 14.42 -6.48 -22.55
CA LEU A 91 15.21 -6.48 -21.31
C LEU A 91 15.95 -7.81 -21.15
N SER A 92 17.26 -7.72 -20.86
CA SER A 92 18.05 -8.86 -20.42
C SER A 92 17.57 -9.39 -19.07
N TYR A 93 17.99 -10.60 -18.68
CA TYR A 93 17.72 -11.13 -17.34
C TYR A 93 18.22 -10.20 -16.23
N ALA A 94 19.42 -9.61 -16.41
CA ALA A 94 19.97 -8.63 -15.48
C ALA A 94 19.10 -7.36 -15.41
N GLY A 95 18.62 -6.86 -16.55
CA GLY A 95 17.72 -5.70 -16.59
C GLY A 95 16.39 -5.97 -15.89
N ARG A 96 15.81 -7.16 -16.09
CA ARG A 96 14.59 -7.60 -15.40
C ARG A 96 14.80 -7.73 -13.90
N LEU A 97 15.91 -8.33 -13.47
CA LEU A 97 16.29 -8.43 -12.06
C LEU A 97 16.41 -7.05 -11.42
N GLN A 98 17.05 -6.10 -12.11
CA GLN A 98 17.22 -4.74 -11.61
C GLN A 98 15.89 -4.01 -11.46
N LEU A 99 15.02 -4.06 -12.47
CA LEU A 99 13.67 -3.45 -12.41
C LEU A 99 12.80 -4.11 -11.34
N MET A 100 12.90 -5.43 -11.21
CA MET A 100 12.19 -6.16 -10.18
C MET A 100 12.62 -5.70 -8.78
N SER A 101 13.92 -5.62 -8.53
CA SER A 101 14.49 -5.20 -7.23
C SER A 101 14.15 -3.74 -6.89
N THR A 102 14.27 -2.83 -7.86
CA THR A 102 14.11 -1.39 -7.63
C THR A 102 12.64 -0.93 -7.66
N VAL A 103 11.81 -1.49 -8.53
CA VAL A 103 10.45 -1.00 -8.76
C VAL A 103 9.38 -1.96 -8.24
N LEU A 104 9.40 -3.23 -8.65
CA LEU A 104 8.33 -4.15 -8.24
C LEU A 104 8.40 -4.43 -6.74
N TYR A 105 9.61 -4.62 -6.22
CA TYR A 105 9.84 -4.85 -4.81
C TYR A 105 9.46 -3.63 -3.96
N SER A 106 9.77 -2.40 -4.41
CA SER A 106 9.40 -1.20 -3.64
C SER A 106 7.89 -1.00 -3.49
N ILE A 107 7.09 -1.42 -4.48
CA ILE A 107 5.62 -1.37 -4.39
C ILE A 107 5.11 -2.25 -3.24
N GLN A 108 5.56 -3.51 -3.15
CA GLN A 108 5.14 -4.38 -2.05
C GLN A 108 5.73 -3.93 -0.71
N VAL A 109 6.97 -3.41 -0.71
CA VAL A 109 7.65 -2.94 0.51
C VAL A 109 6.80 -1.88 1.20
N CYS A 110 6.19 -0.97 0.43
CA CYS A 110 5.29 0.05 0.98
C CYS A 110 4.13 -0.57 1.79
N TRP A 111 3.48 -1.60 1.26
CA TRP A 111 2.39 -2.29 1.94
C TRP A 111 2.88 -3.13 3.13
N SER A 112 4.03 -3.79 2.97
CA SER A 112 4.64 -4.63 4.00
C SER A 112 5.07 -3.86 5.26
N HIS A 113 5.24 -2.54 5.18
CA HIS A 113 5.51 -1.67 6.33
C HIS A 113 4.25 -1.25 7.08
N ILE A 114 3.06 -1.51 6.54
CA ILE A 114 1.79 -1.04 7.12
C ILE A 114 0.94 -2.22 7.56
N PHE A 115 1.01 -3.34 6.84
CA PHE A 115 0.18 -4.51 7.09
C PHE A 115 0.96 -5.81 7.13
N ILE A 116 0.43 -6.76 7.90
CA ILE A 116 0.74 -8.17 7.72
C ILE A 116 0.00 -8.64 6.46
N LEU A 117 0.74 -8.99 5.41
CA LEU A 117 0.17 -9.44 4.15
C LEU A 117 -0.29 -10.91 4.28
N PRO A 118 -1.50 -11.25 3.79
CA PRO A 118 -1.95 -12.64 3.73
C PRO A 118 -0.97 -13.51 2.93
N SER A 119 -0.74 -14.75 3.40
CA SER A 119 0.18 -15.68 2.75
C SER A 119 -0.22 -16.00 1.30
N THR A 120 -1.52 -15.97 0.98
CA THR A 120 -2.04 -16.12 -0.39
C THR A 120 -1.58 -14.97 -1.28
N VAL A 121 -1.70 -13.73 -0.81
CA VAL A 121 -1.27 -12.52 -1.52
C VAL A 121 0.24 -12.53 -1.75
N ILE A 122 1.01 -12.92 -0.74
CA ILE A 122 2.47 -13.05 -0.87
C ILE A 122 2.81 -14.05 -1.99
N LYS A 123 2.19 -15.23 -1.99
CA LYS A 123 2.40 -16.25 -3.03
C LYS A 123 2.02 -15.74 -4.42
N ASP A 124 0.93 -15.00 -4.54
CA ASP A 124 0.50 -14.42 -5.82
C ASP A 124 1.49 -13.37 -6.34
N ILE A 125 2.03 -12.52 -5.46
CA ILE A 125 3.07 -11.56 -5.82
C ILE A 125 4.36 -12.29 -6.22
N GLU A 126 4.83 -13.27 -5.43
CA GLU A 126 6.04 -14.03 -5.78
C GLU A 126 5.89 -14.76 -7.12
N LYS A 127 4.70 -15.28 -7.43
CA LYS A 127 4.39 -15.89 -8.73
C LYS A 127 4.57 -14.89 -9.87
N ILE A 128 4.08 -13.66 -9.72
CA ILE A 128 4.27 -12.58 -10.72
C ILE A 128 5.74 -12.20 -10.86
N LEU A 129 6.46 -12.02 -9.75
CA LEU A 129 7.89 -11.66 -9.76
C LEU A 129 8.74 -12.75 -10.43
N LYS A 130 8.47 -14.02 -10.11
CA LYS A 130 9.14 -15.18 -10.69
C LYS A 130 8.85 -15.27 -12.20
N ALA A 131 7.59 -15.14 -12.61
CA ALA A 131 7.22 -15.13 -14.01
C ALA A 131 7.86 -13.97 -14.77
N PHE A 132 7.92 -12.77 -14.17
CA PHE A 132 8.59 -11.61 -14.76
C PHE A 132 10.10 -11.84 -14.93
N LEU A 133 10.79 -12.36 -13.92
CA LEU A 133 12.22 -12.62 -14.00
C LEU A 133 12.57 -13.62 -15.13
N TRP A 134 11.78 -14.69 -15.28
CA TRP A 134 12.10 -15.78 -16.21
C TRP A 134 11.52 -15.56 -17.61
N THR A 135 10.23 -15.26 -17.71
CA THR A 135 9.49 -15.13 -18.99
C THR A 135 9.24 -13.70 -19.40
N GLY A 136 9.49 -12.74 -18.50
CA GLY A 136 9.35 -11.33 -18.81
C GLY A 136 7.89 -10.88 -18.75
N PRO A 137 7.50 -9.91 -19.58
CA PRO A 137 6.21 -9.23 -19.49
C PRO A 137 5.02 -10.12 -19.90
N GLU A 138 5.27 -11.27 -20.53
CA GLU A 138 4.23 -12.27 -20.81
C GLU A 138 3.69 -12.92 -19.53
N LEU A 139 4.48 -12.89 -18.44
CA LEU A 139 4.14 -13.47 -17.14
C LEU A 139 3.67 -14.93 -17.23
N LYS A 140 4.29 -15.72 -18.12
CA LYS A 140 4.06 -17.15 -18.20
C LYS A 140 4.64 -17.83 -16.97
N ASN A 141 3.85 -18.70 -16.33
CA ASN A 141 4.26 -19.44 -15.13
C ASN A 141 5.12 -20.68 -15.47
N SER A 142 5.99 -20.57 -16.47
CA SER A 142 6.85 -21.65 -16.97
C SER A 142 8.29 -21.15 -17.17
N GLY A 143 9.22 -22.04 -17.49
CA GLY A 143 10.59 -21.66 -17.84
C GLY A 143 11.44 -21.15 -16.67
N ALA A 144 11.00 -21.35 -15.43
CA ALA A 144 11.84 -21.07 -14.26
C ALA A 144 13.05 -22.01 -14.25
N LYS A 145 14.25 -21.45 -14.34
CA LYS A 145 15.50 -22.24 -14.39
C LYS A 145 16.05 -22.59 -13.02
N VAL A 146 15.67 -21.82 -12.00
CA VAL A 146 16.21 -21.92 -10.63
C VAL A 146 15.07 -21.80 -9.63
N ALA A 147 15.15 -22.58 -8.55
CA ALA A 147 14.22 -22.51 -7.43
C ALA A 147 14.17 -21.09 -6.84
N TRP A 148 12.98 -20.63 -6.42
CA TRP A 148 12.81 -19.24 -5.96
C TRP A 148 13.57 -19.00 -4.66
N GLU A 149 13.62 -20.01 -3.81
CA GLU A 149 14.36 -20.03 -2.55
C GLU A 149 15.86 -19.77 -2.78
N PHE A 150 16.43 -20.34 -3.84
CA PHE A 150 17.84 -20.13 -4.19
C PHE A 150 18.07 -18.75 -4.82
N VAL A 151 17.15 -18.30 -5.68
CA VAL A 151 17.15 -16.94 -6.24
C VAL A 151 17.15 -15.88 -5.14
N CYS A 152 16.44 -16.13 -4.03
CA CYS A 152 16.36 -15.25 -2.88
C CYS A 152 17.54 -15.33 -1.90
N LYS A 153 18.54 -16.20 -2.12
CA LYS A 153 19.73 -16.22 -1.28
C LYS A 153 20.60 -14.99 -1.51
N HIS A 154 21.52 -14.74 -0.57
CA HIS A 154 22.52 -13.69 -0.74
C HIS A 154 23.42 -13.98 -1.95
N LYS A 155 24.00 -12.93 -2.54
CA LYS A 155 24.91 -13.07 -3.68
C LYS A 155 26.15 -13.91 -3.32
N ASP A 156 26.61 -13.79 -2.09
CA ASP A 156 27.74 -14.57 -1.55
C ASP A 156 27.42 -16.06 -1.43
N GLU A 157 26.14 -16.42 -1.36
CA GLU A 157 25.64 -17.81 -1.34
C GLU A 157 25.24 -18.31 -2.75
N GLY A 158 25.59 -17.55 -3.80
CA GLY A 158 25.24 -17.86 -5.20
C GLY A 158 23.83 -17.46 -5.62
N GLY A 159 23.06 -16.79 -4.75
CA GLY A 159 21.73 -16.26 -5.07
C GLY A 159 21.77 -14.91 -5.81
N LEU A 160 20.59 -14.33 -6.05
CA LEU A 160 20.46 -13.01 -6.71
C LEU A 160 20.29 -11.85 -5.70
N GLY A 161 20.30 -12.12 -4.40
CA GLY A 161 20.18 -11.11 -3.34
C GLY A 161 18.77 -10.54 -3.18
N LEU A 162 17.74 -11.23 -3.69
CA LEU A 162 16.35 -10.84 -3.51
C LEU A 162 15.84 -11.33 -2.17
N LYS A 163 15.09 -10.52 -1.43
CA LYS A 163 14.53 -10.99 -0.16
C LYS A 163 13.31 -11.88 -0.43
N ARG A 164 13.01 -12.82 0.46
CA ARG A 164 11.69 -13.49 0.43
C ARG A 164 10.64 -12.54 0.98
N LEU A 165 9.49 -12.44 0.30
CA LEU A 165 8.44 -11.50 0.69
C LEU A 165 7.89 -11.80 2.08
N HIS A 166 7.73 -13.08 2.41
CA HIS A 166 7.28 -13.53 3.72
C HIS A 166 8.21 -13.07 4.86
N GLU A 167 9.51 -13.31 4.71
CA GLU A 167 10.51 -12.91 5.72
C GLU A 167 10.61 -11.39 5.83
N TRP A 168 10.54 -10.69 4.68
CA TRP A 168 10.59 -9.24 4.66
C TRP A 168 9.39 -8.61 5.36
N ASN A 169 8.17 -9.10 5.11
CA ASN A 169 6.98 -8.58 5.78
C ASN A 169 7.03 -8.84 7.29
N LYS A 170 7.47 -10.04 7.71
CA LYS A 170 7.69 -10.32 9.14
C LYS A 170 8.72 -9.38 9.75
N ALA A 171 9.85 -9.15 9.09
CA ALA A 171 10.88 -8.24 9.56
C ALA A 171 10.39 -6.78 9.64
N ALA A 172 9.62 -6.32 8.65
CA ALA A 172 9.04 -4.98 8.64
C ALA A 172 8.06 -4.77 9.81
N MET A 173 7.24 -5.77 10.12
CA MET A 173 6.34 -5.73 11.28
C MET A 173 7.08 -5.75 12.61
N ILE A 174 8.15 -6.55 12.73
CA ILE A 174 9.01 -6.56 13.92
C ILE A 174 9.67 -5.20 14.11
N LYS A 175 10.16 -4.58 13.02
CA LYS A 175 10.73 -3.23 13.07
C LYS A 175 9.70 -2.21 13.57
N GLN A 176 8.46 -2.28 13.10
CA GLN A 176 7.41 -1.38 13.55
C GLN A 176 7.07 -1.59 15.04
N LEU A 177 6.99 -2.84 15.49
CA LEU A 177 6.84 -3.15 16.92
C LEU A 177 8.00 -2.62 17.75
N TRP A 178 9.24 -2.78 17.27
CA TRP A 178 10.42 -2.23 17.92
C TRP A 178 10.35 -0.70 18.03
N ASP A 179 9.95 -0.03 16.96
CA ASP A 179 9.84 1.42 16.93
C ASP A 179 8.80 1.90 17.97
N ILE A 180 7.65 1.21 18.09
CA ILE A 180 6.64 1.46 19.11
C ILE A 180 7.20 1.24 20.53
N CYS A 181 7.82 0.09 20.78
CA CYS A 181 8.37 -0.24 22.10
C CYS A 181 9.53 0.67 22.51
N SER A 182 10.22 1.28 21.54
CA SER A 182 11.31 2.22 21.78
C SER A 182 10.84 3.67 21.88
N GLU A 183 9.52 3.92 21.87
CA GLU A 183 8.91 5.25 21.93
C GLU A 183 9.56 6.23 20.93
N LYS A 184 9.82 5.76 19.71
CA LYS A 184 10.45 6.62 18.71
C LYS A 184 9.59 7.85 18.45
N ASP A 185 10.23 9.01 18.47
CA ASP A 185 9.63 10.31 18.17
C ASP A 185 9.26 10.41 16.68
N THR A 186 8.19 9.71 16.30
CA THR A 186 7.60 9.76 14.97
C THR A 186 6.09 9.94 15.11
N LEU A 187 5.49 10.71 14.20
CA LEU A 187 4.06 10.97 14.19
C LEU A 187 3.21 9.69 14.18
N TRP A 188 3.73 8.57 13.67
CA TRP A 188 3.03 7.28 13.62
C TRP A 188 2.98 6.54 14.96
N ILE A 189 3.83 6.91 15.91
CA ILE A 189 3.95 6.26 17.24
C ILE A 189 3.35 7.17 18.32
N LEU A 190 3.41 8.48 18.11
CA LEU A 190 2.80 9.47 19.00
C LEU A 190 1.25 9.53 18.89
N TRP A 191 0.66 8.96 17.85
CA TRP A 191 -0.78 8.87 17.60
C TRP A 191 -1.35 7.53 18.05
#